data_AF-A0A835V2W4-F1
#
_entry.id   AF-A0A835V2W4-F1
#
_cell.length_a   1.000
_cell.length_b   1.000
_cell.length_c   1.000
_cell.angle_alpha   90.00
_cell.angle_beta   90.00
_cell.angle_gamma   90.00
#
_symmetry.space_group_name_H-M   'P 1'
#
loop_
_entity.id
_entity.type
_entity.pdbx_description
1 polymer ?
#
loop_
_entity_poly.entity_id
_entity_poly.type
_entity_poly.pdbx_seq_one_letter_code
_entity_poly.pdbx_strand_id
1 'polypeptide(L)'
;MSGGFFRGTSADQDTRFSNKQAKLLKSQKFAPELDHPVDMTKVKMDVIRPWIAARATELLGFEDEVLINFVYGLLDGKNVDGKKIQIQLTGFMEKNTGKFMKELWSLLLSAQKNISGVPQQFLDAKEEEQRKKKVKTKELPLAIVEQDSN
;
A
#
# COMPACT_ATOMS: atom_id res chain seq x y z
N MET A 1 27.02 -33.75 42.25
CA MET A 1 26.57 -33.76 40.84
C MET A 1 25.05 -33.88 40.92
N SER A 2 24.20 -32.94 40.50
CA SER A 2 24.27 -32.03 39.37
C SER A 2 23.31 -30.86 39.62
N GLY A 3 23.80 -29.63 39.46
CA GLY A 3 22.99 -28.41 39.48
C GLY A 3 22.13 -28.30 38.22
N GLY A 4 21.01 -27.60 38.36
CA GLY A 4 19.91 -27.59 37.40
C GLY A 4 20.20 -26.93 36.05
N PHE A 5 19.44 -27.40 35.06
CA PHE A 5 19.33 -26.79 33.74
C PHE A 5 17.87 -26.76 33.31
N PHE A 6 17.02 -26.07 34.08
CA PHE A 6 15.77 -25.51 33.52
C PHE A 6 16.14 -24.23 32.75
N ARG A 7 16.69 -24.41 31.54
CA ARG A 7 16.91 -23.29 30.62
C ARG A 7 15.58 -23.01 29.95
N GLY A 8 14.91 -21.94 30.40
CA GLY A 8 13.66 -21.48 29.83
C GLY A 8 13.72 -21.47 28.31
N THR A 9 12.69 -22.01 27.67
CA THR A 9 12.48 -21.90 26.23
C THR A 9 12.35 -20.42 25.89
N SER A 10 13.44 -19.80 25.43
CA SER A 10 13.43 -18.44 24.92
C SER A 10 12.47 -18.35 23.73
N ALA A 11 11.77 -17.22 23.60
CA ALA A 11 10.83 -16.93 22.50
C ALA A 11 11.42 -17.15 21.09
N ASP A 12 12.75 -17.13 20.95
CA ASP A 12 13.50 -17.49 19.74
C ASP A 12 13.44 -18.96 19.32
N GLN A 13 12.96 -19.88 20.17
CA GLN A 13 12.74 -21.29 19.82
C GLN A 13 11.32 -21.54 19.27
N ASP A 14 10.57 -20.49 18.90
CA ASP A 14 9.27 -20.63 18.26
C ASP A 14 9.39 -21.02 16.78
N THR A 15 9.63 -22.31 16.54
CA THR A 15 9.68 -22.93 15.22
C THR A 15 8.30 -23.05 14.55
N ARG A 16 7.20 -22.64 15.21
CA ARG A 16 5.85 -22.69 14.63
C ARG A 16 5.64 -21.62 13.55
N PHE A 17 6.37 -20.51 13.61
CA PHE A 17 6.28 -19.42 12.62
C PHE A 17 7.37 -19.46 11.54
N SER A 18 8.60 -19.87 11.86
CA SER A 18 9.72 -19.89 10.90
C SER A 18 9.52 -20.88 9.75
N ASN A 19 8.90 -22.04 10.00
CA ASN A 19 8.68 -23.03 8.94
C ASN A 19 7.55 -22.66 7.98
N LYS A 20 6.51 -21.94 8.44
CA LYS A 20 5.41 -21.52 7.57
C LYS A 20 5.83 -20.41 6.63
N GLN A 21 6.56 -19.41 7.12
CA GLN A 21 7.04 -18.31 6.28
C GLN A 21 8.02 -18.82 5.20
N ALA A 22 8.98 -19.69 5.56
CA ALA A 22 9.92 -20.28 4.60
C ALA A 22 9.24 -21.17 3.56
N LYS A 23 8.15 -21.86 3.92
CA LYS A 23 7.38 -22.71 3.00
C LYS A 23 6.48 -21.88 2.08
N LEU A 24 5.90 -20.79 2.59
CA LEU A 24 5.17 -19.80 1.78
C LEU A 24 6.10 -19.04 0.82
N LEU A 25 7.33 -18.71 1.25
CA LEU A 25 8.38 -18.15 0.38
C LEU A 25 8.74 -19.05 -0.82
N LYS A 26 8.57 -20.36 -0.68
CA LYS A 26 8.84 -21.31 -1.77
C LYS A 26 7.61 -21.66 -2.60
N SER A 27 6.41 -21.49 -2.05
CA SER A 27 5.14 -21.87 -2.70
C SER A 27 4.40 -20.69 -3.32
N GLN A 28 4.59 -19.46 -2.84
CA GLN A 28 3.92 -18.30 -3.42
C GLN A 28 4.59 -17.85 -4.72
N LYS A 29 3.74 -17.47 -5.68
CA LYS A 29 4.18 -16.69 -6.83
C LYS A 29 4.39 -15.26 -6.38
N PHE A 30 5.65 -14.88 -6.20
CA PHE A 30 6.03 -13.48 -6.00
C PHE A 30 6.04 -12.79 -7.36
N ALA A 31 5.47 -11.59 -7.41
CA ALA A 31 5.68 -10.71 -8.56
C ALA A 31 7.16 -10.29 -8.61
N PRO A 32 7.80 -10.22 -9.79
CA PRO A 32 9.19 -9.81 -9.92
C PRO A 32 9.42 -8.37 -9.42
N GLU A 33 8.37 -7.55 -9.37
CA GLU A 33 8.38 -6.20 -8.82
C GLU A 33 8.79 -6.18 -7.33
N LEU A 34 8.51 -7.25 -6.58
CA LEU A 34 8.76 -7.36 -5.15
C LEU A 34 10.21 -7.71 -4.78
N ASP A 35 11.05 -8.01 -5.79
CA ASP A 35 12.50 -8.18 -5.60
C ASP A 35 13.21 -6.84 -5.35
N HIS A 36 12.56 -5.72 -5.70
CA HIS A 36 13.13 -4.40 -5.48
C HIS A 36 12.69 -3.86 -4.11
N PRO A 37 13.64 -3.65 -3.17
CA PRO A 37 13.33 -3.03 -1.89
C PRO A 37 12.95 -1.56 -2.12
N VAL A 38 12.02 -1.08 -1.30
CA VAL A 38 11.53 0.30 -1.36
C VAL A 38 12.04 1.11 -0.16
N ASP A 39 12.63 2.26 -0.45
CA ASP A 39 12.99 3.29 0.52
C ASP A 39 11.75 4.14 0.86
N MET A 40 11.13 3.92 2.02
CA MET A 40 9.96 4.72 2.45
C MET A 40 10.30 6.18 2.71
N THR A 41 11.58 6.50 2.91
CA THR A 41 12.05 7.89 3.08
C THR A 41 11.86 8.75 1.83
N LYS A 42 11.78 8.11 0.65
CA LYS A 42 11.57 8.77 -0.65
C LYS A 42 10.11 8.78 -1.07
N VAL A 43 9.22 8.19 -0.28
CA VAL A 43 7.81 8.03 -0.62
C VAL A 43 6.95 8.87 0.31
N LYS A 44 5.97 9.60 -0.24
CA LYS A 44 4.99 10.33 0.54
C LYS A 44 3.88 9.41 1.01
N MET A 45 3.87 9.13 2.31
CA MET A 45 2.85 8.29 2.93
C MET A 45 1.46 8.95 2.95
N ASP A 46 1.36 10.27 2.82
CA ASP A 46 0.08 11.01 2.79
C ASP A 46 -0.87 10.54 1.67
N VAL A 47 -0.32 10.09 0.53
CA VAL A 47 -1.12 9.57 -0.60
C VAL A 47 -1.27 8.05 -0.56
N ILE A 48 -0.30 7.34 0.04
CA ILE A 48 -0.30 5.88 0.11
C ILE A 48 -1.29 5.39 1.18
N ARG A 49 -1.38 6.07 2.34
CA ARG A 49 -2.31 5.71 3.42
C ARG A 49 -3.78 5.64 2.98
N PRO A 50 -4.39 6.70 2.39
CA PRO A 50 -5.78 6.65 1.97
C PRO A 50 -6.01 5.64 0.83
N TRP A 51 -5.01 5.42 -0.03
CA TRP A 51 -5.10 4.43 -1.09
C TRP A 51 -5.14 2.99 -0.56
N ILE A 52 -4.29 2.67 0.43
CA ILE A 52 -4.31 1.35 1.09
C ILE A 52 -5.69 1.09 1.68
N ALA A 53 -6.26 2.05 2.41
CA ALA A 53 -7.58 1.91 3.01
C ALA A 53 -8.65 1.65 1.95
N ALA A 54 -8.73 2.50 0.92
CA ALA A 54 -9.70 2.35 -0.16
C ALA A 54 -9.53 1.01 -0.89
N ARG A 55 -8.30 0.60 -1.20
CA ARG A 55 -8.02 -0.60 -1.98
C ARG A 55 -8.21 -1.88 -1.16
N ALA A 56 -7.88 -1.87 0.13
CA ALA A 56 -8.16 -2.97 1.04
C ALA A 56 -9.68 -3.19 1.18
N THR A 57 -10.43 -2.11 1.41
CA THR A 57 -11.90 -2.14 1.49
C THR A 57 -12.54 -2.62 0.18
N GLU A 58 -12.01 -2.20 -0.98
CA GLU A 58 -12.50 -2.67 -2.29
C GLU A 58 -12.30 -4.17 -2.50
N LEU A 59 -11.13 -4.70 -2.12
CA LEU A 59 -10.80 -6.12 -2.31
C LEU A 59 -11.50 -7.05 -1.33
N LEU A 60 -11.74 -6.59 -0.11
CA LEU A 60 -12.42 -7.36 0.93
C LEU A 60 -13.94 -7.19 0.91
N GLY A 61 -14.44 -6.07 0.37
CA GLY A 61 -15.85 -5.70 0.39
C GLY A 61 -16.34 -5.14 1.73
N PHE A 62 -15.45 -5.00 2.71
CA PHE A 62 -15.70 -4.41 4.02
C PHE A 62 -14.45 -3.67 4.48
N GLU A 63 -14.64 -2.67 5.35
CA GLU A 63 -13.53 -1.92 5.93
C GLU A 63 -12.96 -2.68 7.12
N ASP A 64 -11.69 -3.09 7.01
CA ASP A 64 -10.94 -3.76 8.06
C ASP A 64 -9.85 -2.82 8.60
N GLU A 65 -10.21 -2.04 9.62
CA GLU A 65 -9.28 -1.09 10.25
C GLU A 65 -8.03 -1.77 10.84
N VAL A 66 -8.15 -3.04 11.29
CA VAL A 66 -7.03 -3.79 11.86
C VAL A 66 -6.03 -4.14 10.77
N LEU A 67 -6.50 -4.61 9.61
CA LEU A 67 -5.64 -4.87 8.45
C LEU A 67 -4.99 -3.58 7.95
N ILE A 68 -5.75 -2.48 7.85
CA ILE A 68 -5.24 -1.20 7.36
C ILE A 68 -4.11 -0.69 8.27
N ASN A 69 -4.33 -0.68 9.60
CA ASN A 69 -3.29 -0.31 10.56
C ASN A 69 -2.08 -1.27 10.52
N PHE A 70 -2.33 -2.57 10.32
CA PHE A 70 -1.26 -3.53 10.17
C PHE A 70 -0.37 -3.22 8.95
N VAL A 71 -0.97 -2.92 7.79
CA VAL A 71 -0.22 -2.51 6.59
C VAL A 71 0.59 -1.23 6.87
N TYR A 72 0.03 -0.25 7.58
CA TYR A 72 0.77 0.97 7.95
C TYR A 72 1.99 0.66 8.82
N GLY A 73 1.85 -0.21 9.82
CA GLY A 73 2.98 -0.64 10.65
C GLY A 73 4.07 -1.36 9.85
N LEU A 74 3.70 -2.13 8.83
CA LEU A 74 4.66 -2.78 7.93
C LEU A 74 5.44 -1.78 7.06
N LEU A 75 4.81 -0.66 6.71
CA LEU A 75 5.40 0.38 5.87
C LEU A 75 6.13 1.48 6.68
N ASP A 76 6.09 1.44 8.01
CA ASP A 76 6.77 2.42 8.88
C ASP A 76 8.31 2.19 8.95
N GLY A 77 8.80 1.11 8.33
CA GLY A 77 10.23 0.80 8.24
C GLY A 77 10.96 1.67 7.21
N LYS A 78 12.26 1.92 7.43
CA LYS A 78 13.11 2.67 6.47
C LYS A 78 13.24 1.96 5.12
N ASN A 79 13.43 0.65 5.15
CA ASN A 79 13.67 -0.17 3.97
C ASN A 79 12.78 -1.40 4.05
N VAL A 80 11.93 -1.58 3.06
CA VAL A 80 10.78 -2.49 3.19
C VAL A 80 10.82 -3.52 2.09
N ASP A 81 10.70 -4.78 2.51
CA ASP A 81 10.78 -5.95 1.63
C ASP A 81 9.38 -6.39 1.19
N GLY A 82 9.13 -6.34 -0.11
CA GLY A 82 7.83 -6.70 -0.68
C GLY A 82 7.47 -8.17 -0.44
N LYS A 83 8.47 -9.05 -0.47
CA LYS A 83 8.26 -10.48 -0.17
C LYS A 83 7.77 -10.71 1.26
N LYS A 84 8.32 -9.99 2.25
CA LYS A 84 7.93 -10.13 3.66
C LYS A 84 6.52 -9.63 3.88
N ILE A 85 6.20 -8.45 3.36
CA ILE A 85 4.86 -7.87 3.46
C ILE A 85 3.83 -8.77 2.79
N GLN A 86 4.11 -9.30 1.59
CA GLN A 86 3.18 -10.20 0.90
C GLN A 86 2.85 -11.42 1.78
N ILE A 87 3.82 -12.03 2.44
CA ILE A 87 3.59 -13.20 3.29
C ILE A 87 2.72 -12.84 4.48
N GLN A 88 3.01 -11.71 5.14
CA GLN A 88 2.24 -11.25 6.29
C GLN A 88 0.80 -10.92 5.88
N LEU A 89 0.59 -10.26 4.74
CA LEU A 89 -0.74 -9.95 4.22
C LEU A 89 -1.46 -11.18 3.66
N THR A 90 -0.74 -12.21 3.22
CA THR A 90 -1.35 -13.45 2.71
C THR A 90 -2.16 -14.15 3.81
N GLY A 91 -1.82 -13.96 5.08
CA GLY A 91 -2.62 -14.46 6.20
C GLY A 91 -3.98 -13.77 6.38
N PHE A 92 -4.16 -12.56 5.81
CA PHE A 92 -5.38 -11.77 5.94
C PHE A 92 -6.20 -11.75 4.65
N MET A 93 -5.56 -11.47 3.52
CA MET A 93 -6.23 -11.29 2.23
C MET A 93 -6.18 -12.54 1.35
N GLU A 94 -5.41 -13.57 1.73
CA GLU A 94 -5.24 -14.85 1.04
C GLU A 94 -5.10 -14.66 -0.50
N LYS A 95 -6.15 -14.99 -1.24
CA LYS A 95 -6.25 -14.91 -2.71
C LYS A 95 -6.15 -13.48 -3.28
N ASN A 96 -6.56 -12.47 -2.53
CA ASN A 96 -6.54 -11.07 -2.95
C ASN A 96 -5.18 -10.41 -2.74
N THR A 97 -4.34 -10.99 -1.88
CA THR A 97 -3.02 -10.44 -1.52
C THR A 97 -2.13 -10.21 -2.73
N GLY A 98 -2.08 -11.16 -3.67
CA GLY A 98 -1.21 -11.03 -4.84
C GLY A 98 -1.57 -9.82 -5.71
N LYS A 99 -2.88 -9.52 -5.83
CA LYS A 99 -3.36 -8.34 -6.57
C LYS A 99 -3.04 -7.05 -5.81
N PHE A 100 -3.43 -7.00 -4.54
CA PHE A 100 -3.17 -5.85 -3.67
C PHE A 100 -1.68 -5.50 -3.64
N MET A 101 -0.85 -6.51 -3.43
CA MET A 101 0.58 -6.32 -3.25
C MET A 101 1.27 -5.85 -4.53
N LYS A 102 0.88 -6.39 -5.69
CA LYS A 102 1.40 -5.93 -6.98
C LYS A 102 1.11 -4.45 -7.21
N GLU A 103 -0.13 -4.03 -6.97
CA GLU A 103 -0.53 -2.63 -7.17
C GLU A 103 0.13 -1.68 -6.17
N LEU A 104 0.17 -2.08 -4.90
CA LEU A 104 0.85 -1.31 -3.85
C LEU A 104 2.34 -1.14 -4.18
N TRP A 105 3.02 -2.22 -4.56
CA TRP A 105 4.46 -2.17 -4.84
C TRP A 105 4.78 -1.37 -6.09
N SER A 106 3.95 -1.48 -7.14
CA SER A 106 4.08 -0.66 -8.35
C SER A 106 3.96 0.84 -8.02
N LEU A 107 2.99 1.22 -7.18
CA LEU A 107 2.84 2.61 -6.71
C LEU A 107 4.06 3.09 -5.91
N LEU A 108 4.53 2.27 -4.98
CA LEU A 108 5.70 2.58 -4.15
C LEU A 108 6.98 2.75 -5.00
N LEU A 109 7.21 1.86 -5.97
CA LEU A 109 8.33 1.96 -6.90
C LEU A 109 8.22 3.21 -7.80
N SER A 110 7.01 3.54 -8.27
CA SER A 110 6.76 4.77 -9.02
C SER A 110 6.99 6.03 -8.18
N ALA A 111 6.60 6.02 -6.89
CA ALA A 111 6.87 7.12 -5.97
C ALA A 111 8.37 7.29 -5.73
N GLN A 112 9.09 6.20 -5.48
CA GLN A 112 10.53 6.23 -5.25
C GLN A 112 11.32 6.73 -6.46
N LYS A 113 10.87 6.42 -7.68
CA LYS A 113 11.47 6.94 -8.92
C LYS A 113 11.17 8.43 -9.14
N ASN A 114 10.15 8.96 -8.49
CA ASN A 114 9.75 10.35 -8.63
C ASN A 114 10.40 11.23 -7.56
N ILE A 115 11.00 12.34 -7.97
CA ILE A 115 11.65 13.31 -7.07
C ILE A 115 10.66 13.87 -6.03
N SER A 116 9.37 13.96 -6.38
CA SER A 116 8.33 14.45 -5.47
C SER A 116 7.92 13.42 -4.40
N GLY A 117 8.34 12.15 -4.56
CA GLY A 117 7.91 11.03 -3.72
C GLY A 117 6.44 10.65 -3.89
N VAL A 118 5.80 11.11 -4.97
CA VAL A 118 4.39 10.85 -5.29
C VAL A 118 4.33 9.88 -6.47
N PRO A 119 3.56 8.78 -6.40
CA PRO A 119 3.42 7.88 -7.53
C PRO A 119 2.81 8.60 -8.74
N GLN A 120 3.32 8.30 -9.93
CA GLN A 120 2.91 8.96 -11.17
C GLN A 120 1.40 8.81 -11.42
N GLN A 121 0.82 7.64 -11.08
CA GLN A 121 -0.63 7.41 -11.13
C GLN A 121 -1.46 8.44 -10.34
N PHE A 122 -0.97 8.94 -9.20
CA PHE A 122 -1.68 9.99 -8.46
C PHE A 122 -1.53 11.37 -9.09
N LEU A 123 -0.40 11.64 -9.74
CA LEU A 123 -0.20 12.89 -10.48
C LEU A 123 -1.15 12.92 -11.68
N ASP A 124 -1.22 11.84 -12.44
CA ASP A 124 -2.12 11.70 -13.59
C ASP A 124 -3.59 11.81 -13.16
N ALA A 125 -3.98 11.14 -12.07
CA ALA A 125 -5.33 11.22 -11.53
C ALA A 125 -5.70 12.65 -11.10
N LYS A 126 -4.77 13.38 -10.43
CA LYS A 126 -4.99 14.78 -10.05
C LYS A 126 -5.06 15.71 -11.25
N GLU A 127 -4.24 15.50 -12.25
CA GLU A 127 -4.23 16.33 -13.46
C GLU A 127 -5.53 16.17 -14.24
N GLU A 128 -6.08 14.95 -14.31
CA GLU A 128 -7.36 14.69 -14.95
C GLU A 128 -8.55 15.30 -14.17
N GLU A 129 -8.51 15.26 -12.85
CA GLU A 129 -9.54 15.88 -12.00
C GLU A 129 -9.53 17.42 -12.09
N GLN A 130 -8.34 18.02 -12.19
CA GLN A 130 -8.19 19.46 -12.41
C GLN A 130 -8.66 19.88 -13.80
N ARG A 131 -8.44 19.05 -14.82
CA ARG A 131 -8.95 19.31 -16.18
C ARG A 131 -10.47 19.33 -16.21
N LYS A 132 -11.14 18.38 -15.55
CA LYS A 132 -12.62 18.34 -15.50
C LYS A 132 -13.21 19.51 -14.70
N LYS A 133 -12.56 19.97 -13.63
CA LYS A 133 -13.01 21.15 -12.86
C LYS A 133 -12.87 22.46 -13.65
N LYS A 134 -11.83 22.63 -14.45
CA LYS A 134 -11.64 23.84 -15.28
C LYS A 134 -12.67 23.98 -16.41
N VAL A 135 -13.28 22.89 -16.87
CA VAL A 135 -14.33 22.93 -17.91
C VAL A 135 -15.67 23.38 -17.30
N LYS A 136 -16.04 22.86 -16.13
CA LYS A 136 -17.32 23.24 -15.47
C LYS A 136 -17.39 24.69 -14.99
N THR A 137 -16.28 25.30 -14.58
CA THR A 137 -16.28 26.70 -14.10
C THR A 137 -16.28 27.73 -15.22
N LYS A 138 -16.00 27.33 -16.48
CA LYS A 138 -15.97 28.27 -17.61
C LYS A 138 -17.30 28.45 -18.34
N GLU A 139 -18.31 27.64 -18.06
CA GLU A 139 -19.61 27.69 -18.77
C GLU A 139 -20.69 28.57 -18.09
N LEU A 140 -20.37 29.33 -17.03
CA LEU A 140 -21.40 30.03 -16.22
C LEU A 140 -21.27 31.57 -16.04
N PRO A 141 -20.71 32.35 -16.98
CA PRO A 141 -21.14 33.76 -17.02
C PRO A 141 -21.27 34.33 -18.44
N LEU A 142 -22.20 33.81 -19.26
CA LEU A 142 -22.51 34.44 -20.56
C LEU A 142 -24.00 34.50 -20.92
N ALA A 143 -24.91 34.11 -20.03
CA ALA A 143 -26.36 34.10 -20.31
C ALA A 143 -27.16 35.23 -19.63
N ILE A 144 -26.51 36.26 -19.06
CA ILE A 144 -27.22 37.36 -18.37
C ILE A 144 -26.62 38.72 -18.73
N VAL A 145 -26.59 39.09 -20.01
CA VAL A 145 -26.54 40.50 -20.45
C VAL A 145 -27.25 40.57 -21.80
N GLU A 146 -28.57 40.40 -21.84
CA GLU A 146 -29.35 40.75 -23.04
C GLU A 146 -30.86 40.82 -22.79
N GLN A 147 -31.30 41.31 -21.62
CA GLN A 147 -32.63 41.90 -21.45
C GLN A 147 -32.49 43.10 -20.52
N ASP A 148 -33.23 44.17 -20.82
CA ASP A 148 -33.13 45.53 -20.28
C ASP A 148 -32.01 46.36 -20.96
N SER A 149 -32.28 47.33 -21.84
CA SER A 149 -33.35 48.33 -21.77
C SER A 149 -33.86 48.74 -23.16
N ASN A 150 -35.18 48.85 -23.22
CA ASN A 150 -36.00 49.58 -24.20
C ASN A 150 -36.00 51.08 -23.89
#